data_AF-A0A970X3J1-F1
#
_entry.id   AF-A0A970X3J1-F1
#
_cell.length_a   1.000
_cell.length_b   1.000
_cell.length_c   1.000
_cell.angle_alpha   90.00
_cell.angle_beta   90.00
_cell.angle_gamma   90.00
#
_symmetry.space_group_name_H-M   'P 1'
#
loop_
_entity.id
_entity.type
_entity.pdbx_description
1 polymer ?
#
loop_
_entity_poly.entity_id
_entity_poly.type
_entity_poly.pdbx_seq_one_letter_code
_entity_poly.pdbx_strand_id
1 'polypeptide(L)'
;MYKKLFVLFLTVASTLSVLAQNTIQGKVLDKENEGVIEMAAIRLLNKADSSLVQGVLTNSKGAFQLPKVKDGAYLVEVRYLGYETTFTPITV
;
A
#
# COMPACT_ATOMS: atom_id res chain seq x y z
N MET A 1 53.18 35.35 -19.77
CA MET A 1 52.31 34.36 -20.44
C MET A 1 51.54 33.58 -19.38
N TYR A 2 50.28 33.90 -19.13
CA TYR A 2 49.48 33.18 -18.13
C TYR A 2 48.59 32.17 -18.84
N LYS A 3 48.80 30.87 -18.58
CA LYS A 3 47.96 29.80 -19.13
C LYS A 3 46.65 29.77 -18.34
N LYS A 4 45.52 29.98 -19.02
CA LYS A 4 44.19 29.91 -18.39
C LYS A 4 43.84 28.45 -18.14
N LEU A 5 43.53 28.12 -16.89
CA LEU A 5 43.06 26.81 -16.48
C LEU A 5 41.53 26.79 -16.61
N PHE A 6 41.01 26.01 -17.55
CA PHE A 6 39.57 25.84 -17.75
C PHE A 6 39.12 24.57 -17.02
N VAL A 7 38.42 24.74 -15.90
CA VAL A 7 37.82 23.62 -15.16
C VAL A 7 36.36 23.52 -15.58
N LEU A 8 36.04 22.49 -16.36
CA LEU A 8 34.67 22.14 -16.71
C LEU A 8 34.06 21.33 -15.56
N PHE A 9 33.25 21.98 -14.72
CA PHE A 9 32.47 21.30 -13.69
C PHE A 9 31.17 20.78 -14.29
N LEU A 10 31.18 19.51 -14.72
CA LEU A 10 29.99 18.83 -15.23
C LEU A 10 29.19 18.27 -14.05
N THR A 11 28.23 19.04 -13.54
CA THR A 11 27.25 18.52 -12.59
C THR A 11 26.29 17.59 -13.32
N VAL A 12 26.51 16.29 -13.18
CA VAL A 12 25.51 15.27 -13.52
C VAL A 12 24.37 15.41 -12.52
N ALA A 13 23.27 16.05 -12.93
CA ALA A 13 22.01 16.02 -12.20
C ALA A 13 21.34 14.66 -12.45
N SER A 14 21.80 13.62 -11.77
CA SER A 14 21.08 12.35 -11.72
C SER A 14 19.87 12.52 -10.80
N THR A 15 18.68 12.68 -11.38
CA THR A 15 17.43 12.61 -10.62
C THR A 15 17.28 11.19 -10.08
N LEU A 16 17.57 11.01 -8.80
CA LEU A 16 17.19 9.82 -8.06
C LEU A 16 15.67 9.84 -7.92
N SER A 17 14.97 9.13 -8.80
CA SER A 17 13.55 8.83 -8.60
C SER A 17 13.45 7.94 -7.34
N VAL A 18 13.14 8.56 -6.20
CA VAL A 18 12.85 7.83 -4.97
C VAL A 18 11.59 7.00 -5.23
N LEU A 19 11.74 5.67 -5.24
CA LEU A 19 10.60 4.75 -5.27
C LEU A 19 9.93 4.78 -3.90
N ALA A 20 9.08 5.79 -3.65
CA ALA A 20 8.21 5.79 -2.48
C ALA A 20 7.24 4.62 -2.61
N GLN A 21 7.29 3.69 -1.65
CA GLN A 21 6.43 2.53 -1.59
C GLN A 21 5.27 2.84 -0.64
N ASN A 22 4.06 3.01 -1.19
CA ASN A 22 2.89 3.28 -0.36
C ASN A 22 2.54 2.06 0.49
N THR A 23 2.00 2.32 1.68
CA THR A 23 1.53 1.28 2.59
C THR A 23 0.08 1.55 2.93
N ILE A 24 -0.79 0.59 2.61
CA ILE A 24 -2.18 0.62 3.06
C ILE A 24 -2.23 -0.09 4.41
N GLN A 25 -2.81 0.55 5.41
CA GLN A 25 -2.94 -0.02 6.75
C GLN A 25 -4.28 0.33 7.35
N GLY A 26 -4.75 -0.52 8.26
CA GLY A 26 -6.04 -0.32 8.91
C GLY A 26 -6.28 -1.30 10.04
N LYS A 27 -7.49 -1.22 10.60
CA LYS A 27 -8.01 -2.16 11.60
C LYS A 27 -9.37 -2.69 11.17
N VAL A 28 -9.65 -3.93 11.51
CA VAL A 28 -10.96 -4.56 11.34
C VAL A 28 -11.59 -4.73 12.70
N LEU A 29 -12.77 -4.15 12.86
CA LEU A 29 -13.58 -4.19 14.07
C LEU A 29 -14.96 -4.74 13.73
N ASP A 30 -15.57 -5.43 14.68
CA ASP A 30 -16.97 -5.78 14.68
C ASP A 30 -17.82 -4.50 14.80
N LYS A 31 -18.86 -4.38 13.98
CA LYS A 31 -19.69 -3.18 13.95
C LYS A 31 -20.61 -3.04 15.16
N GLU A 32 -21.02 -4.15 15.79
CA GLU A 32 -21.98 -4.13 16.88
C GLU A 32 -21.33 -3.82 18.23
N ASN A 33 -20.12 -4.36 18.45
CA ASN A 33 -19.46 -4.29 19.76
C ASN A 33 -18.06 -3.66 19.72
N GLU A 34 -17.59 -3.19 18.55
CA GLU A 34 -16.26 -2.62 18.34
C GLU A 34 -15.10 -3.58 18.68
N GLY A 35 -15.39 -4.88 18.82
CA GLY A 35 -14.43 -5.93 19.09
C GLY A 35 -13.47 -6.12 17.93
N VAL A 36 -12.20 -6.37 18.24
CA VAL A 36 -11.18 -6.62 17.21
C VAL A 36 -11.42 -7.95 16.51
N ILE A 37 -11.33 -7.95 15.17
CA ILE A 37 -11.40 -9.20 14.40
C ILE A 37 -9.99 -9.62 13.99
N GLU A 38 -9.46 -10.62 14.68
CA GLU A 38 -8.20 -11.28 14.34
C GLU A 38 -8.40 -12.31 13.20
N MET A 39 -7.35 -12.58 12.43
CA MET A 39 -7.34 -13.54 11.31
C MET A 39 -8.36 -13.24 10.20
N ALA A 40 -8.88 -12.01 10.10
CA ALA A 40 -9.65 -11.56 8.96
C ALA A 40 -8.76 -11.50 7.72
N ALA A 41 -9.20 -12.10 6.63
CA ALA A 41 -8.51 -12.05 5.36
C ALA A 41 -8.74 -10.70 4.69
N ILE A 42 -7.65 -9.97 4.47
CA ILE A 42 -7.61 -8.71 3.75
C ILE A 42 -6.97 -8.97 2.40
N ARG A 43 -7.66 -8.62 1.31
CA ARG A 43 -7.13 -8.73 -0.04
C ARG A 43 -7.19 -7.40 -0.74
N LEU A 44 -6.07 -6.99 -1.29
CA LEU A 44 -5.98 -5.88 -2.21
C LEU A 44 -6.19 -6.42 -3.63
N LEU A 45 -7.24 -5.97 -4.28
CA LEU A 45 -7.62 -6.37 -5.63
C LEU A 45 -7.47 -5.19 -6.58
N ASN A 46 -7.09 -5.45 -7.83
CA ASN A 46 -7.04 -4.43 -8.85
C ASN A 46 -8.47 -4.00 -9.22
N LYS A 47 -8.77 -2.70 -9.27
CA LYS A 47 -10.16 -2.24 -9.45
C LYS A 47 -10.75 -2.61 -10.81
N ALA A 48 -9.92 -2.76 -11.84
CA ALA A 48 -10.36 -2.99 -13.22
C ALA A 48 -10.89 -4.41 -13.46
N ASP A 49 -10.25 -5.42 -12.87
CA ASP A 49 -10.53 -6.84 -13.15
C ASP A 49 -10.68 -7.69 -11.89
N SER A 50 -10.59 -7.07 -10.70
CA SER A 50 -10.60 -7.73 -9.39
C SER A 50 -9.49 -8.78 -9.19
N SER A 51 -8.43 -8.73 -9.99
CA SER A 51 -7.27 -9.61 -9.82
C SER A 51 -6.57 -9.35 -8.49
N LEU A 52 -6.11 -10.42 -7.83
CA LEU A 52 -5.44 -10.31 -6.54
C LEU A 52 -4.05 -9.67 -6.71
N VAL A 53 -3.83 -8.56 -6.01
CA VAL A 53 -2.53 -7.86 -5.96
C VAL A 53 -1.74 -8.35 -4.75
N GLN A 54 -2.36 -8.37 -3.56
CA GLN A 54 -1.72 -8.79 -2.32
C GLN A 54 -2.79 -9.22 -1.31
N GLY A 55 -2.42 -10.08 -0.35
CA GLY A 55 -3.30 -10.46 0.75
C GLY A 55 -2.55 -10.63 2.07
N VAL A 56 -3.21 -10.28 3.16
CA VAL A 56 -2.70 -10.41 4.54
C VAL A 56 -3.82 -10.82 5.48
N LEU A 57 -3.47 -11.30 6.68
CA LEU A 57 -4.42 -11.49 7.76
C LEU A 57 -4.29 -10.36 8.78
N THR A 58 -5.38 -10.02 9.45
CA THR A 58 -5.32 -9.14 10.62
C THR A 58 -4.64 -9.86 11.79
N ASN A 59 -3.89 -9.11 12.60
CA ASN A 59 -3.28 -9.61 13.83
C ASN A 59 -4.26 -9.58 15.03
N SER A 60 -3.79 -9.98 16.21
CA SER A 60 -4.56 -10.00 17.48
C SER A 60 -5.13 -8.66 17.94
N LYS A 61 -4.74 -7.55 17.31
CA LYS A 61 -5.31 -6.21 17.53
C LYS A 61 -6.25 -5.78 16.40
N GLY A 62 -6.64 -6.71 15.53
CA GLY A 62 -7.42 -6.47 14.32
C GLY A 62 -6.67 -5.68 13.24
N ALA A 63 -5.37 -5.41 13.40
CA ALA A 63 -4.63 -4.53 12.50
C ALA A 63 -4.01 -5.29 11.32
N PHE A 64 -3.94 -4.63 10.16
CA PHE A 64 -3.29 -5.14 8.96
C PHE A 64 -2.43 -4.07 8.27
N GLN A 65 -1.46 -4.53 7.46
CA GLN A 65 -0.63 -3.69 6.62
C GLN A 65 -0.34 -4.37 5.28
N LEU A 66 -0.45 -3.62 4.20
CA LEU A 66 -0.14 -3.98 2.83
C LEU A 66 0.96 -3.02 2.34
N PRO A 67 2.24 -3.38 2.51
CA PRO A 67 3.34 -2.52 2.13
C PRO A 67 3.66 -2.64 0.63
N LYS A 68 4.34 -1.62 0.09
CA LYS A 68 4.86 -1.63 -1.28
C LYS A 68 3.79 -1.62 -2.36
N VAL A 69 2.69 -0.94 -2.10
CA VAL A 69 1.59 -0.76 -3.04
C VAL A 69 1.96 0.35 -4.02
N LYS A 70 1.76 0.09 -5.32
CA LYS A 70 1.99 1.08 -6.39
C LYS A 70 0.77 2.00 -6.49
N ASP A 71 0.97 3.20 -6.98
CA ASP A 71 -0.12 4.13 -7.30
C ASP A 71 -1.12 3.48 -8.25
N GLY A 72 -2.40 3.70 -8.00
CA GLY A 72 -3.46 3.06 -8.76
C GLY A 72 -4.78 2.92 -8.01
N ALA A 73 -5.79 2.44 -8.73
CA ALA A 73 -7.12 2.21 -8.17
C ALA A 73 -7.29 0.73 -7.78
N TYR A 74 -7.72 0.51 -6.53
CA TYR A 74 -7.85 -0.81 -5.95
C TYR A 74 -9.21 -1.00 -5.25
N LEU A 75 -9.51 -2.25 -4.94
CA LEU A 75 -10.57 -2.67 -4.02
C LEU A 75 -9.92 -3.41 -2.85
N VAL A 76 -10.23 -3.00 -1.62
CA VAL A 76 -9.89 -3.75 -0.42
C VAL A 76 -11.07 -4.66 -0.11
N GLU A 77 -10.88 -5.97 -0.24
CA GLU A 77 -11.81 -7.00 0.23
C GLU A 77 -11.45 -7.39 1.66
N VAL A 78 -12.45 -7.39 2.56
CA VAL A 78 -12.34 -7.90 3.92
C VAL A 78 -13.28 -9.09 4.06
N ARG A 79 -12.73 -10.25 4.44
CA ARG A 79 -13.48 -11.49 4.63
C ARG A 79 -13.12 -12.16 5.95
N TYR A 80 -14.14 -12.55 6.69
CA TYR A 80 -13.99 -13.35 7.90
C TYR A 80 -15.17 -14.31 8.04
N LEU A 81 -14.94 -15.48 8.64
CA LEU A 81 -15.96 -16.52 8.71
C LEU A 81 -17.13 -16.05 9.56
N GLY A 82 -18.35 -16.19 9.03
CA GLY A 82 -19.57 -15.76 9.72
C GLY A 82 -19.93 -14.27 9.53
N TYR A 83 -19.12 -13.51 8.79
CA TYR A 83 -19.37 -12.10 8.48
C TYR A 83 -19.64 -11.89 6.99
N GLU A 84 -20.37 -10.83 6.66
CA GLU A 84 -20.52 -10.39 5.29
C GLU A 84 -19.18 -9.89 4.73
N THR A 85 -18.89 -10.25 3.48
CA THR A 85 -17.69 -9.77 2.80
C THR A 85 -17.88 -8.31 2.39
N THR A 86 -16.93 -7.45 2.76
CA THR A 86 -16.98 -6.01 2.46
C THR A 86 -15.94 -5.64 1.41
N PHE A 87 -16.30 -4.74 0.51
CA PHE A 87 -15.40 -4.17 -0.51
C PHE A 87 -15.31 -2.66 -0.34
N THR A 88 -14.08 -2.13 -0.26
CA THR A 88 -13.84 -0.69 -0.17
C THR A 88 -12.95 -0.21 -1.31
N PRO A 89 -13.45 0.63 -2.23
CA PRO A 89 -12.63 1.21 -3.28
C PRO A 89 -11.67 2.25 -2.70
N ILE A 90 -10.41 2.18 -3.13
CA ILE A 90 -9.38 3.14 -2.74
C ILE A 90 -8.53 3.54 -3.94
N THR A 91 -7.93 4.72 -3.86
CA THR A 91 -6.89 5.17 -4.79
C THR A 91 -5.65 5.43 -3.97
N VAL A 92 -4.55 4.80 -4.38
CA VAL A 92 -3.21 5.05 -3.84
C VAL A 92 -2.53 6.06 -4.75
#